data_AF-A0A7X5VAA9-F1
#
_entry.id   AF-A0A7X5VAA9-F1
#
_cell.length_a   1.000
_cell.length_b   1.000
_cell.length_c   1.000
_cell.angle_alpha   90.00
_cell.angle_beta   90.00
_cell.angle_gamma   90.00
#
_symmetry.space_group_name_H-M   'P 1'
#
loop_
_entity.id
_entity.type
_entity.pdbx_description
1 polymer ?
#
loop_
_entity_poly.entity_id
_entity_poly.type
_entity_poly.pdbx_seq_one_letter_code
_entity_poly.pdbx_strand_id
1 'polypeptide(L)'
;MEKNYGIRISGGQVSAGAMAAGEGATATNVSAVSAGSLTEARAGMAQLLELLHAHAERLDRPDEAIAVAELADRELSKEEPDKVSVLRLLELIASGAKSIASIGGAVTAVQQAVSAIF
;
A
#
# COMPACT_ATOMS: atom_id res chain seq x y z
N MET A 1 36.98 3.46 15.80
CA MET A 1 36.16 2.23 15.87
C MET A 1 35.11 2.34 14.79
N GLU A 2 35.23 1.60 13.70
CA GLU A 2 34.22 1.57 12.64
C GLU A 2 32.97 0.87 13.16
N LYS A 3 31.83 1.58 13.17
CA LYS A 3 30.54 0.96 13.45
C LYS A 3 30.16 0.13 12.23
N ASN A 4 30.21 -1.19 12.37
CA ASN A 4 29.77 -2.11 11.33
C ASN A 4 28.24 -2.22 11.38
N TYR A 5 27.58 -1.78 10.31
CA TYR A 5 26.13 -1.88 10.13
C TYR A 5 25.73 -2.96 9.10
N GLY A 6 26.65 -3.84 8.72
CA GLY A 6 26.44 -4.86 7.70
C GLY A 6 25.76 -6.12 8.23
N ILE A 7 24.91 -6.73 7.40
CA ILE A 7 24.36 -8.06 7.64
C ILE A 7 25.45 -9.10 7.30
N ARG A 8 25.93 -9.86 8.29
CA ARG A 8 26.88 -10.98 8.09
C ARG A 8 26.13 -12.31 8.12
N ILE A 9 26.01 -12.96 6.96
CA ILE A 9 25.45 -14.31 6.81
C ILE A 9 26.59 -15.25 6.43
N SER A 10 26.97 -16.15 7.33
CA SER A 10 28.07 -17.11 7.10
C SER A 10 27.60 -18.48 6.58
N GLY A 11 26.29 -18.66 6.35
CA GLY A 11 25.68 -19.86 5.76
C GLY A 11 24.20 -20.03 6.16
N GLY A 12 23.39 -20.66 5.30
CA GLY A 12 21.94 -20.82 5.46
C GLY A 12 21.12 -20.08 4.39
N GLN A 13 19.84 -20.43 4.23
CA GLN A 13 18.91 -19.73 3.34
C GLN A 13 18.20 -18.61 4.11
N VAL A 14 18.34 -17.37 3.64
CA VAL A 14 17.62 -16.21 4.21
C VAL A 14 16.49 -15.85 3.26
N SER A 15 15.25 -15.97 3.74
CA SER A 15 14.06 -15.47 3.06
C SER A 15 13.48 -14.33 3.89
N ALA A 16 13.76 -13.09 3.51
CA ALA A 16 13.27 -11.90 4.19
C ALA A 16 12.83 -10.88 3.12
N GLY A 17 11.58 -10.42 3.19
CA GLY A 17 11.00 -9.62 2.10
C GLY A 17 11.41 -8.14 2.09
N ALA A 18 11.84 -7.56 3.21
CA ALA A 18 12.71 -6.39 3.18
C ALA A 18 13.62 -6.38 4.41
N MET A 19 14.90 -6.09 4.17
CA MET A 19 15.90 -5.92 5.21
C MET A 19 16.63 -4.60 4.98
N ALA A 20 16.75 -3.80 6.03
CA ALA A 20 17.54 -2.58 6.05
C ALA A 20 18.43 -2.61 7.29
N ALA A 21 19.73 -2.35 7.11
CA ALA A 21 20.71 -2.33 8.19
C ALA A 21 21.56 -1.06 8.05
N GLY A 22 21.68 -0.30 9.14
CA GLY A 22 22.26 1.05 9.12
C GLY A 22 21.52 2.00 10.06
N GLU A 23 22.24 2.98 10.59
CA GLU A 23 21.63 4.08 11.34
C GLU A 23 20.81 4.95 10.36
N GLY A 24 19.49 4.99 10.54
CA GLY A 24 18.55 5.63 9.61
C GLY A 24 17.99 4.72 8.50
N ALA A 25 18.25 3.41 8.56
CA ALA A 25 17.81 2.49 7.53
C ALA A 25 16.34 2.05 7.76
N THR A 26 15.48 2.31 6.78
CA THR A 26 14.08 1.84 6.75
C THR A 26 13.91 0.81 5.64
N ALA A 27 13.39 -0.37 5.99
CA ALA A 27 13.00 -1.41 5.03
C ALA A 27 11.49 -1.52 5.02
N THR A 28 10.87 -1.16 3.90
CA THR A 28 9.45 -1.42 3.66
C THR A 28 9.35 -2.69 2.83
N ASN A 29 8.89 -3.76 3.46
CA ASN A 29 8.62 -5.01 2.78
C ASN A 29 7.27 -4.93 2.07
N VAL A 30 7.30 -4.58 0.79
CA VAL A 30 6.15 -4.76 -0.10
C VAL A 30 6.29 -6.15 -0.72
N SER A 31 6.10 -7.20 0.09
CA SER A 31 6.08 -8.55 -0.44
C SER A 31 4.87 -8.65 -1.35
N ALA A 32 5.09 -8.71 -2.66
CA ALA A 32 4.13 -9.27 -3.60
C ALA A 32 4.02 -10.78 -3.31
N VAL A 33 3.34 -11.14 -2.22
CA VAL A 33 3.05 -12.53 -1.88
C VAL A 33 1.83 -12.93 -2.70
N SER A 34 2.06 -13.74 -3.74
CA SER A 34 1.07 -14.51 -4.52
C SER A 34 -0.40 -14.04 -4.52
N ALA A 35 -0.74 -13.33 -5.60
CA ALA A 35 -1.96 -13.46 -6.40
C ALA A 35 -3.29 -13.75 -5.66
N GLY A 36 -4.07 -12.69 -5.42
CA GLY A 36 -5.52 -12.72 -5.67
C GLY A 36 -6.40 -12.95 -4.46
N SER A 37 -5.91 -12.71 -3.24
CA SER A 37 -6.76 -12.80 -2.05
C SER A 37 -7.42 -11.46 -1.71
N LEU A 38 -8.71 -11.49 -1.35
CA LEU A 38 -9.43 -10.33 -0.80
C LEU A 38 -8.72 -9.72 0.41
N THR A 39 -7.96 -10.54 1.13
CA THR A 39 -7.09 -10.13 2.24
C THR A 39 -5.98 -9.18 1.79
N GLU A 40 -5.33 -9.41 0.64
CA GLU A 40 -4.30 -8.51 0.10
C GLU A 40 -4.88 -7.18 -0.32
N ALA A 41 -6.05 -7.17 -0.99
CA ALA A 41 -6.71 -5.94 -1.37
C ALA A 41 -7.09 -5.11 -0.13
N ARG A 42 -7.60 -5.76 0.94
CA ARG A 42 -7.89 -5.10 2.22
C ARG A 42 -6.62 -4.57 2.91
N ALA A 43 -5.54 -5.35 2.93
CA ALA A 43 -4.27 -4.91 3.51
C ALA A 43 -3.68 -3.70 2.76
N GLY A 44 -3.71 -3.72 1.42
CA GLY A 44 -3.29 -2.59 0.60
C GLY A 44 -4.17 -1.36 0.80
N MET A 45 -5.49 -1.56 0.98
CA MET A 45 -6.42 -0.47 1.25
C MET A 45 -6.17 0.20 2.61
N ALA A 46 -5.87 -0.59 3.65
CA ALA A 46 -5.47 -0.07 4.95
C ALA A 46 -4.17 0.76 4.85
N GLN A 47 -3.17 0.28 4.11
CA GLN A 47 -1.93 1.03 3.85
C GLN A 47 -2.18 2.33 3.07
N LEU A 48 -3.09 2.32 2.11
CA LEU A 48 -3.50 3.52 1.37
C LEU A 48 -4.14 4.56 2.31
N LEU A 49 -5.02 4.12 3.22
CA LEU A 49 -5.62 5.00 4.23
C LEU A 49 -4.58 5.60 5.17
N GLU A 50 -3.61 4.82 5.64
CA GLU A 50 -2.50 5.33 6.46
C GLU A 50 -1.67 6.38 5.71
N LEU A 51 -1.37 6.15 4.43
CA LEU A 51 -0.63 7.11 3.60
C LEU A 51 -1.42 8.40 3.35
N LEU A 52 -2.73 8.29 3.14
CA LEU A 52 -3.61 9.46 2.98
C LEU A 52 -3.63 10.31 4.25
N HIS A 53 -3.72 9.69 5.43
CA HIS A 53 -3.63 10.40 6.71
C HIS A 53 -2.24 11.01 6.94
N ALA A 54 -1.17 10.25 6.68
CA ALA A 54 0.21 10.70 6.86
C ALA A 54 0.60 11.85 5.91
N HIS A 55 -0.08 11.97 4.78
CA HIS A 55 0.15 13.02 3.78
C HIS A 55 -1.01 14.01 3.65
N ALA A 56 -1.94 14.04 4.61
CA ALA A 56 -3.13 14.87 4.56
C ALA A 56 -2.81 16.36 4.32
N GLU A 57 -1.78 16.89 4.98
CA GLU A 57 -1.34 18.29 4.84
C GLU A 57 -0.79 18.64 3.44
N ARG A 58 -0.46 17.63 2.64
CA ARG A 58 0.11 17.78 1.29
C ARG A 58 -0.91 17.51 0.18
N LEU A 59 -2.11 17.07 0.54
CA LEU A 59 -3.21 16.84 -0.39
C LEU A 59 -4.01 18.14 -0.55
N ASP A 60 -4.46 18.42 -1.77
CA ASP A 60 -5.32 19.58 -2.03
C ASP A 60 -6.68 19.43 -1.32
N ARG A 61 -7.16 18.19 -1.17
CA ARG A 61 -8.44 17.83 -0.54
C ARG A 61 -8.32 16.53 0.26
N PRO A 62 -7.67 16.57 1.44
CA PRO A 62 -7.42 15.38 2.23
C PRO A 62 -8.71 14.69 2.67
N ASP A 63 -9.70 15.45 3.12
CA ASP A 63 -10.97 14.90 3.62
C ASP A 63 -11.75 14.16 2.52
N GLU A 64 -11.74 14.69 1.29
CA GLU A 64 -12.38 14.06 0.14
C GLU A 64 -11.65 12.76 -0.23
N ALA A 65 -10.32 12.77 -0.26
CA ALA A 65 -9.52 11.60 -0.58
C ALA A 65 -9.66 10.48 0.47
N ILE A 66 -9.68 10.83 1.76
CA ILE A 66 -9.89 9.90 2.87
C ILE A 66 -11.32 9.33 2.80
N ALA A 67 -12.35 10.16 2.59
CA ALA A 67 -13.73 9.68 2.50
C ALA A 67 -13.93 8.70 1.33
N VAL A 68 -13.32 8.97 0.17
CA VAL A 68 -13.35 8.07 -1.00
C VAL A 68 -12.60 6.76 -0.70
N ALA A 69 -11.47 6.83 -0.01
CA ALA A 69 -10.71 5.66 0.42
C ALA A 69 -11.50 4.78 1.41
N GLU A 70 -12.14 5.38 2.41
CA GLU A 70 -13.02 4.65 3.33
C GLU A 70 -14.22 4.01 2.62
N LEU A 71 -14.75 4.66 1.58
CA LEU A 71 -15.83 4.08 0.77
C LEU A 71 -15.34 2.84 0.01
N ALA A 72 -14.13 2.89 -0.55
CA ALA A 72 -13.51 1.73 -1.20
C ALA A 72 -13.23 0.59 -0.20
N ASP A 73 -12.78 0.90 1.02
CA ASP A 73 -12.57 -0.07 2.09
C ASP A 73 -13.87 -0.74 2.55
N ARG A 74 -14.94 0.05 2.71
CA ARG A 74 -16.28 -0.46 2.99
C ARG A 74 -16.79 -1.38 1.88
N GLU A 75 -16.54 -1.04 0.62
CA GLU A 75 -16.91 -1.88 -0.53
C GLU A 75 -16.15 -3.21 -0.53
N LEU A 76 -14.84 -3.19 -0.27
CA LEU A 76 -14.01 -4.40 -0.13
C LEU A 76 -14.36 -5.26 1.09
N SER A 77 -15.05 -4.69 2.07
CA SER A 77 -15.49 -5.39 3.28
C SER A 77 -16.80 -6.17 3.09
N LYS A 78 -17.53 -5.96 1.99
CA LYS A 78 -18.75 -6.71 1.68
C LYS A 78 -18.47 -8.19 1.40
N GLU A 79 -19.49 -9.03 1.55
CA GLU A 79 -19.42 -10.46 1.19
C GLU A 79 -19.17 -10.65 -0.32
N GLU A 80 -19.78 -9.80 -1.15
CA GLU A 80 -19.54 -9.72 -2.59
C GLU A 80 -19.09 -8.29 -2.96
N PRO A 81 -17.78 -8.00 -2.98
CA PRO A 81 -17.27 -6.70 -3.35
C PRO A 81 -17.52 -6.39 -4.83
N ASP A 82 -17.99 -5.18 -5.15
CA ASP A 82 -18.06 -4.72 -6.54
C ASP A 82 -16.70 -4.17 -7.01
N LYS A 83 -16.00 -4.98 -7.82
CA LYS A 83 -14.72 -4.62 -8.46
C LYS A 83 -14.78 -3.29 -9.21
N VAL A 84 -15.84 -3.03 -9.98
CA VAL A 84 -15.94 -1.83 -10.81
C VAL A 84 -16.05 -0.59 -9.93
N SER A 85 -16.84 -0.69 -8.87
CA SER A 85 -16.98 0.37 -7.88
C SER A 85 -15.66 0.66 -7.16
N VAL A 86 -14.96 -0.37 -6.67
CA VAL A 86 -13.66 -0.19 -6.00
C VAL A 86 -12.62 0.44 -6.93
N LEU A 87 -12.47 -0.05 -8.16
CA LEU A 87 -11.50 0.48 -9.12
C LEU A 87 -11.78 1.95 -9.45
N ARG A 88 -13.05 2.33 -9.63
CA ARG A 88 -13.45 3.71 -9.89
C ARG A 88 -13.13 4.64 -8.72
N LEU A 89 -13.33 4.19 -7.49
CA LEU A 89 -12.99 4.95 -6.29
C LEU A 89 -11.46 5.14 -6.18
N LEU A 90 -10.68 4.11 -6.47
CA LEU A 90 -9.22 4.18 -6.52
C LEU A 90 -8.70 5.16 -7.58
N GLU A 91 -9.33 5.20 -8.76
CA GLU A 91 -9.00 6.19 -9.80
C GLU A 91 -9.24 7.63 -9.36
N LEU A 92 -10.32 7.89 -8.61
CA LEU A 92 -10.60 9.21 -8.06
C LEU A 92 -9.50 9.64 -7.07
N ILE A 93 -9.05 8.72 -6.21
CA ILE A 93 -7.94 8.96 -5.28
C ILE A 93 -6.65 9.23 -6.06
N ALA A 94 -6.32 8.40 -7.06
CA ALA A 94 -5.14 8.59 -7.91
C ALA A 94 -5.16 9.95 -8.61
N SER A 95 -6.33 10.40 -9.07
CA SER A 95 -6.50 11.70 -9.71
C SER A 95 -6.24 12.87 -8.76
N GLY A 96 -6.71 12.78 -7.52
CA GLY A 96 -6.49 13.80 -6.49
C GLY A 96 -5.10 13.77 -5.87
N ALA A 97 -4.41 12.63 -5.91
CA ALA A 97 -3.10 12.42 -5.29
C ALA A 97 -1.93 12.41 -6.28
N LYS A 98 -2.12 12.86 -7.53
CA LYS A 98 -1.09 12.84 -8.61
C LYS A 98 0.27 13.42 -8.20
N SER A 99 0.27 14.36 -7.26
CA SER A 99 1.48 15.03 -6.77
C SER A 99 2.29 14.21 -5.74
N ILE A 100 1.77 13.06 -5.27
CA ILE A 100 2.36 12.25 -4.20
C ILE A 100 2.60 10.83 -4.69
N ALA A 101 3.85 10.55 -5.11
CA ALA A 101 4.24 9.27 -5.71
C ALA A 101 3.99 8.05 -4.80
N SER A 102 4.12 8.19 -3.47
CA SER A 102 3.83 7.12 -2.51
C SER A 102 2.36 6.69 -2.55
N ILE A 103 1.44 7.66 -2.66
CA ILE A 103 -0.01 7.41 -2.75
C ILE A 103 -0.34 6.79 -4.10
N GLY A 104 0.24 7.29 -5.20
CA GLY A 104 0.06 6.69 -6.52
C GLY A 104 0.54 5.23 -6.60
N GLY A 105 1.66 4.92 -5.96
CA GLY A 105 2.17 3.55 -5.83
C GLY A 105 1.24 2.64 -5.04
N ALA A 106 0.73 3.13 -3.90
CA ALA A 106 -0.23 2.38 -3.07
C ALA A 106 -1.55 2.13 -3.81
N VAL A 107 -2.11 3.14 -4.48
CA VAL A 107 -3.32 2.98 -5.30
C VAL A 107 -3.11 1.92 -6.37
N THR A 108 -1.99 1.97 -7.09
CA THR A 108 -1.67 0.97 -8.12
C THR A 108 -1.60 -0.44 -7.54
N ALA A 109 -0.97 -0.60 -6.36
CA ALA A 109 -0.90 -1.90 -5.68
C ALA A 109 -2.29 -2.44 -5.31
N VAL A 110 -3.19 -1.59 -4.80
CA VAL A 110 -4.58 -2.00 -4.50
C VAL A 110 -5.33 -2.36 -5.78
N GLN A 111 -5.19 -1.58 -6.85
CA GLN A 111 -5.82 -1.88 -8.14
C GLN A 111 -5.38 -3.23 -8.71
N GLN A 112 -4.09 -3.57 -8.59
CA GLN A 112 -3.56 -4.87 -9.02
C GLN A 112 -4.13 -6.00 -8.17
N ALA A 113 -4.19 -5.84 -6.84
CA ALA A 113 -4.78 -6.83 -5.95
C ALA A 113 -6.28 -7.05 -6.26
N VAL A 114 -7.04 -5.98 -6.44
CA VAL A 114 -8.47 -6.03 -6.81
C VAL A 114 -8.68 -6.67 -8.17
N SER A 115 -7.80 -6.40 -9.13
CA SER A 115 -7.86 -7.01 -10.46
C SER A 115 -7.49 -8.49 -10.48
N ALA A 116 -6.76 -8.98 -9.47
CA ALA A 116 -6.37 -10.38 -9.34
C ALA A 116 -7.40 -11.25 -8.60
N ILE A 117 -8.37 -10.64 -7.90
CA ILE A 117 -9.44 -11.36 -7.17
C ILE A 117 -10.57 -11.82 -8.11
N PHE A 118 -10.83 -11.09 -9.20
CA PHE A 118 -11.92 -11.35 -10.15
C PHE A 118 -11.40 -11.34 -11.59
#